data_AF-A0AAD4M9T1-F1
#
_entry.id   AF-A0AAD4M9T1-F1
#
_cell.length_a   1.000
_cell.length_b   1.000
_cell.length_c   1.000
_cell.angle_alpha   90.00
_cell.angle_beta   90.00
_cell.angle_gamma   90.00
#
_symmetry.space_group_name_H-M   'P 1'
#
loop_
_entity.id
_entity.type
_entity.pdbx_description
1 polymer ?
#
loop_
_entity_poly.entity_id
_entity_poly.type
_entity_poly.pdbx_seq_one_letter_code
_entity_poly.pdbx_strand_id
1 'polypeptide(L)'
;MFFEYTPTAEKIVDEVFASRGLKRLDSWHLLMIAIDPEYEGKGYSTLLMRDGFNRAGGGPVYLEATTPRSRDIYAHLGFELNKVHRFGVESVDEMGIVTKGEAAVGVPIFVMTKWETP
;
A
#
# COMPACT_ATOMS: atom_id res chain seq x y z
N MET A 1 3.86 11.07 13.99
CA MET A 1 3.62 10.54 12.64
C MET A 1 4.25 9.17 12.45
N PHE A 2 5.58 8.97 12.61
CA PHE A 2 6.20 7.63 12.45
C PHE A 2 5.79 6.59 13.51
N PHE A 3 5.59 7.00 14.78
CA PHE A 3 5.29 6.07 15.88
C PHE A 3 3.90 5.42 15.83
N GLU A 4 2.90 6.06 15.22
CA GLU A 4 1.56 5.48 15.04
C GLU A 4 1.43 4.70 13.74
N TYR A 5 2.18 5.08 12.72
CA TYR A 5 1.98 4.58 11.36
C TYR A 5 2.27 3.08 11.23
N THR A 6 3.51 2.68 11.57
CA THR A 6 3.96 1.31 11.37
C THR A 6 3.14 0.30 12.20
N PRO A 7 2.93 0.50 13.52
CA PRO A 7 2.19 -0.50 14.32
C PRO A 7 0.75 -0.70 13.86
N THR A 8 0.07 0.36 13.42
CA THR A 8 -1.31 0.27 12.95
C THR A 8 -1.40 -0.35 11.57
N ALA A 9 -0.51 0.02 10.64
CA ALA A 9 -0.47 -0.58 9.31
C ALA A 9 -0.17 -2.08 9.40
N GLU A 10 0.86 -2.47 10.16
CA GLU A 10 1.22 -3.88 10.36
C GLU A 10 0.07 -4.68 10.95
N LYS A 11 -0.60 -4.15 12.00
CA LYS A 11 -1.77 -4.81 12.59
C LYS A 11 -2.88 -5.04 11.56
N ILE A 12 -3.16 -4.05 10.71
CA ILE A 12 -4.18 -4.18 9.67
C ILE A 12 -3.80 -5.27 8.67
N VAL A 13 -2.54 -5.31 8.23
CA VAL A 13 -2.09 -6.33 7.29
C VAL A 13 -2.13 -7.71 7.93
N ASP A 14 -1.72 -7.83 9.20
CA ASP A 14 -1.81 -9.09 9.95
C ASP A 14 -3.28 -9.58 10.04
N GLU A 15 -4.24 -8.70 10.29
CA GLU A 15 -5.68 -9.02 10.26
C GLU A 15 -6.12 -9.52 8.86
N VAL A 16 -5.66 -8.85 7.80
CA VAL A 16 -5.96 -9.22 6.40
C VAL A 16 -5.43 -10.61 6.08
N PHE A 17 -4.18 -10.93 6.43
CA PHE A 17 -3.59 -12.25 6.20
C PHE A 17 -4.23 -13.33 7.07
N ALA A 18 -4.48 -13.04 8.35
CA ALA A 18 -5.13 -13.97 9.27
C ALA A 18 -6.55 -14.35 8.80
N SER A 19 -7.27 -13.43 8.14
CA SER A 19 -8.59 -13.71 7.55
C SER A 19 -8.57 -14.80 6.47
N ARG A 20 -7.40 -15.07 5.87
CA ARG A 20 -7.16 -16.17 4.91
C ARG A 20 -6.39 -17.34 5.50
N GLY A 21 -6.18 -17.36 6.82
CA GLY A 21 -5.38 -18.40 7.48
C GLY A 21 -3.89 -18.36 7.13
N LEU A 22 -3.38 -17.22 6.66
CA LEU A 22 -1.99 -17.00 6.27
C LEU A 22 -1.27 -16.14 7.32
N LYS A 23 0.06 -16.19 7.34
CA LYS A 23 0.89 -15.24 8.10
C LYS A 23 1.47 -14.22 7.15
N ARG A 24 1.42 -12.93 7.53
CA ARG A 24 2.03 -11.84 6.75
C ARG A 24 3.52 -12.06 6.50
N LEU A 25 4.25 -12.59 7.48
CA LEU A 25 5.71 -12.80 7.35
C LEU A 25 6.10 -13.89 6.34
N ASP A 26 5.14 -14.68 5.87
CA ASP A 26 5.34 -15.67 4.80
C ASP A 26 5.03 -15.06 3.40
N SER A 27 5.05 -13.72 3.29
CA SER A 27 4.74 -12.99 2.06
C SER A 27 5.82 -11.94 1.75
N TRP A 28 5.85 -11.46 0.51
CA TRP A 28 6.75 -10.39 0.10
C TRP A 28 6.13 -9.02 0.32
N HIS A 29 6.84 -8.12 1.00
CA HIS A 29 6.40 -6.74 1.23
C HIS A 29 7.02 -5.80 0.21
N LEU A 30 6.18 -5.14 -0.58
CA LEU A 30 6.63 -3.98 -1.35
C LEU A 30 6.68 -2.76 -0.43
N LEU A 31 7.82 -2.53 0.21
CA LEU A 31 8.01 -1.37 1.08
C LEU A 31 7.94 -0.05 0.30
N MET A 32 8.58 0.02 -0.87
CA MET A 32 8.64 1.25 -1.67
C MET A 32 8.95 0.96 -3.14
N ILE A 33 8.31 1.74 -4.00
CA ILE A 33 8.67 1.92 -5.41
C ILE A 33 8.46 3.41 -5.74
N ALA A 34 9.34 3.98 -6.54
CA ALA A 34 9.22 5.35 -7.04
C ALA A 34 9.70 5.40 -8.49
N ILE A 35 9.04 6.23 -9.29
CA ILE A 35 9.43 6.54 -10.66
C ILE A 35 9.75 8.04 -10.69
N ASP A 36 10.85 8.40 -11.33
CA ASP A 36 11.15 9.80 -11.60
C ASP A 36 10.01 10.43 -12.45
N PRO A 37 9.49 11.62 -12.07
CA PRO A 37 8.42 12.30 -12.81
C PRO A 37 8.65 12.39 -14.34
N GLU A 38 9.89 12.60 -14.80
CA GLU A 38 10.22 12.68 -16.24
C GLU A 38 10.04 11.34 -17.00
N TYR A 39 9.91 10.26 -16.23
CA TYR A 39 9.83 8.89 -16.72
C TYR A 39 8.49 8.21 -16.40
N GLU A 40 7.55 8.90 -15.78
CA GLU A 40 6.20 8.39 -15.54
C GLU A 40 5.44 8.10 -16.84
N GLY A 41 4.42 7.24 -16.76
CA GLY A 41 3.57 6.89 -17.92
C GLY A 41 4.24 5.97 -18.95
N LYS A 42 5.51 5.62 -18.78
CA LYS A 42 6.28 4.76 -19.70
C LYS A 42 6.25 3.26 -19.33
N GLY A 43 5.45 2.87 -18.34
CA GLY A 43 5.30 1.47 -17.92
C GLY A 43 6.37 0.95 -16.93
N TYR A 44 7.24 1.82 -16.39
CA TYR A 44 8.30 1.39 -15.47
C TYR A 44 7.79 0.80 -14.15
N SER A 45 6.65 1.26 -13.62
CA SER A 45 6.03 0.62 -12.44
C SER A 45 5.70 -0.84 -12.71
N THR A 46 5.13 -1.16 -13.88
CA THR A 46 4.85 -2.54 -14.30
C THR A 46 6.13 -3.35 -14.46
N LEU A 47 7.18 -2.76 -15.04
CA LEU A 47 8.48 -3.41 -15.21
C LEU A 47 9.09 -3.82 -13.86
N LEU A 48 9.15 -2.88 -12.92
CA LEU A 48 9.69 -3.11 -11.58
C LEU A 48 8.84 -4.11 -10.80
N MET A 49 7.51 -4.05 -10.90
CA MET A 49 6.64 -5.00 -10.22
C MET A 49 6.74 -6.42 -10.77
N ARG A 50 6.98 -6.59 -12.08
CA ARG A 50 7.25 -7.92 -12.66
C ARG A 50 8.52 -8.55 -12.07
N ASP A 51 9.58 -7.76 -11.88
CA ASP A 51 10.78 -8.24 -11.18
C ASP A 51 10.46 -8.59 -9.71
N GLY A 52 9.68 -7.76 -9.02
CA GLY A 52 9.21 -8.04 -7.67
C GLY A 52 8.40 -9.36 -7.57
N PHE A 53 7.51 -9.62 -8.53
CA PHE A 53 6.73 -10.86 -8.59
C PHE A 53 7.62 -12.09 -8.77
N ASN A 54 8.63 -12.00 -9.64
CA ASN A 54 9.61 -13.08 -9.79
C ASN A 54 10.35 -13.36 -8.47
N ARG A 55 10.67 -12.31 -7.68
CA ARG A 55 11.29 -12.48 -6.35
C ARG A 55 10.34 -13.08 -5.32
N ALA A 56 9.04 -12.80 -5.41
CA ALA A 56 8.02 -13.36 -4.53
C ALA A 56 7.77 -14.86 -4.78
N GLY A 57 8.21 -15.39 -5.93
CA GLY A 57 8.25 -16.84 -6.18
C GLY A 57 6.87 -17.51 -6.16
N GLY A 58 5.84 -16.85 -6.67
CA GLY A 58 4.45 -17.34 -6.67
C GLY A 58 3.67 -17.00 -5.40
N GLY A 59 4.35 -16.59 -4.32
CA GLY A 59 3.72 -16.25 -3.04
C GLY A 59 2.96 -14.91 -3.04
N PRO A 60 2.23 -14.62 -1.94
CA PRO A 60 1.51 -13.37 -1.78
C PRO A 60 2.46 -12.16 -1.74
N VAL A 61 1.98 -11.05 -2.28
CA VAL A 61 2.63 -9.74 -2.21
C VAL A 61 1.66 -8.75 -1.59
N TYR A 62 2.12 -7.97 -0.61
CA TYR A 62 1.31 -6.90 -0.03
C TYR A 62 2.03 -5.56 -0.05
N LEU A 63 1.23 -4.50 0.06
CA LEU A 63 1.67 -3.11 0.09
C LEU A 63 0.64 -2.19 0.73
N GLU A 64 1.10 -0.99 1.06
CA GLU A 64 0.29 0.13 1.48
C GLU A 64 0.41 1.28 0.47
N ALA A 65 -0.55 1.41 -0.45
CA ALA A 65 -0.53 2.50 -1.41
C ALA A 65 -0.88 3.82 -0.70
N THR A 66 -0.13 4.87 -0.99
CA THR A 66 -0.21 6.18 -0.31
C THR A 66 -1.02 7.23 -1.08
N THR A 67 -1.42 6.95 -2.32
CA THR A 67 -2.26 7.86 -3.12
C THR A 67 -3.32 7.07 -3.91
N PRO A 68 -4.46 7.69 -4.28
CA PRO A 68 -5.44 7.03 -5.16
C PRO A 68 -4.83 6.61 -6.51
N ARG A 69 -3.90 7.41 -7.04
CA ARG A 69 -3.18 7.08 -8.28
C ARG A 69 -2.33 5.82 -8.15
N SER A 70 -1.56 5.67 -7.08
CA SER A 70 -0.76 4.46 -6.88
C SER A 70 -1.63 3.23 -6.59
N ARG A 71 -2.72 3.39 -5.83
CA ARG A 71 -3.74 2.34 -5.66
C ARG A 71 -4.23 1.81 -7.01
N ASP A 72 -4.56 2.69 -7.94
CA ASP A 72 -5.11 2.29 -9.24
C ASP A 72 -4.07 1.59 -10.13
N ILE A 73 -2.80 1.98 -10.02
CA ILE A 73 -1.69 1.26 -10.66
C ILE A 73 -1.60 -0.18 -10.13
N TYR A 74 -1.65 -0.38 -8.81
CA TYR A 74 -1.60 -1.72 -8.22
C TYR A 74 -2.85 -2.54 -8.51
N ALA A 75 -4.02 -1.92 -8.54
CA ALA A 75 -5.26 -2.58 -8.94
C ALA A 75 -5.14 -3.15 -10.37
N HIS A 76 -4.57 -2.39 -11.31
CA HIS A 76 -4.30 -2.86 -12.67
C HIS A 76 -3.31 -4.04 -12.72
N LEU A 77 -2.40 -4.14 -11.76
CA LEU A 77 -1.46 -5.27 -11.61
C LEU A 77 -2.08 -6.48 -10.88
N GLY A 78 -3.38 -6.43 -10.56
CA GLY A 78 -4.12 -7.51 -9.93
C GLY A 78 -3.95 -7.58 -8.41
N PHE A 79 -3.66 -6.46 -7.76
CA PHE A 79 -3.82 -6.34 -6.32
C PHE A 79 -5.29 -6.06 -5.96
N GLU A 80 -5.76 -6.71 -4.89
CA GLU A 80 -7.06 -6.47 -4.28
C GLU A 80 -6.95 -5.36 -3.23
N LEU A 81 -7.91 -4.44 -3.19
CA LEU A 81 -8.04 -3.48 -2.09
C LEU A 81 -8.70 -4.16 -0.89
N ASN A 82 -7.95 -4.39 0.19
CA ASN A 82 -8.46 -5.07 1.38
C ASN A 82 -9.08 -4.08 2.38
N LYS A 83 -8.42 -2.95 2.61
CA LYS A 83 -8.83 -1.96 3.61
C LYS A 83 -8.30 -0.57 3.27
N VAL A 84 -9.09 0.45 3.63
CA VAL A 84 -8.65 1.85 3.63
C VAL A 84 -8.54 2.30 5.08
N HIS A 85 -7.38 2.81 5.47
CA HIS A 85 -7.16 3.41 6.77
C HIS A 85 -6.80 4.89 6.61
N ARG A 86 -7.07 5.72 7.62
CA ARG A 86 -6.72 7.15 7.61
C ARG A 86 -5.88 7.47 8.83
N PHE A 87 -4.68 7.98 8.60
CA PHE A 87 -3.76 8.41 9.64
C PHE A 87 -3.93 9.90 9.97
N GLY A 88 -3.84 10.26 11.25
CA GLY A 88 -3.89 11.66 11.69
C GLY A 88 -5.24 12.35 11.45
N VAL A 89 -6.34 11.59 11.48
CA VAL A 89 -7.71 12.17 11.46
C VAL A 89 -7.81 13.24 12.55
N GLU A 90 -8.49 14.33 12.26
CA GLU A 90 -8.61 15.54 13.11
C GLU A 90 -7.32 16.36 13.27
N SER A 91 -6.19 15.92 12.70
CA SER A 91 -4.87 16.56 12.88
C SER A 91 -4.19 16.99 11.59
N VAL A 92 -4.42 16.29 10.48
CA VAL A 92 -3.80 16.57 9.18
C VAL A 92 -4.84 16.50 8.05
N ASP A 93 -4.56 17.18 6.95
CA ASP A 93 -5.31 17.01 5.71
C ASP A 93 -4.94 15.71 4.97
N GLU A 94 -5.51 15.52 3.78
CA GLU A 94 -5.26 14.33 2.97
C GLU A 94 -3.81 14.20 2.46
N MET A 95 -3.04 15.29 2.45
CA MET A 95 -1.63 15.33 2.05
C MET A 95 -0.69 15.18 3.26
N GLY A 96 -1.22 15.10 4.47
CA GLY A 96 -0.46 14.98 5.71
C GLY A 96 0.02 16.31 6.27
N ILE A 97 -0.51 17.43 5.76
CA ILE A 97 -0.21 18.76 6.28
C ILE A 97 -1.08 19.04 7.50
N VAL A 98 -0.46 19.49 8.59
CA VAL A 98 -1.17 19.83 9.83
C VAL A 98 -2.26 20.86 9.55
N THR A 99 -3.49 20.47 9.84
CA THR A 99 -4.71 21.21 9.51
C THR A 99 -5.73 21.00 10.62
N LYS A 100 -6.70 21.92 10.75
CA LYS A 100 -7.76 21.86 11.76
C LYS A 100 -9.15 21.94 11.13
N GLY A 101 -10.15 21.52 11.89
CA GLY A 101 -11.55 21.60 11.47
C GLY A 101 -11.88 20.59 10.38
N GLU A 102 -12.87 20.91 9.54
CA GLU A 102 -13.42 19.99 8.53
C GLU A 102 -12.39 19.49 7.51
N ALA A 103 -11.31 20.26 7.28
CA ALA A 103 -10.24 19.87 6.37
C ALA A 103 -9.26 18.83 6.97
N ALA A 104 -9.30 18.56 8.27
CA ALA A 104 -8.41 17.62 8.96
C ALA A 104 -8.88 16.16 8.80
N VAL A 105 -8.94 15.69 7.56
CA VAL A 105 -9.53 14.39 7.18
C VAL A 105 -8.57 13.21 7.27
N GLY A 106 -7.28 13.45 7.56
CA GLY A 106 -6.24 12.43 7.64
C GLY A 106 -5.76 11.90 6.29
N VAL A 107 -4.57 11.31 6.29
CA VAL A 107 -3.92 10.72 5.11
C VAL A 107 -4.47 9.32 4.83
N PRO A 108 -5.03 9.05 3.65
CA PRO A 108 -5.48 7.71 3.31
C PRO A 108 -4.31 6.76 3.03
N ILE A 109 -4.44 5.53 3.49
CA ILE A 109 -3.59 4.39 3.17
C ILE A 109 -4.47 3.26 2.66
N PHE A 110 -4.10 2.72 1.50
CA PHE A 110 -4.78 1.63 0.83
C PHE A 110 -3.99 0.35 1.05
N VAL A 111 -4.45 -0.52 1.94
CA VAL A 111 -3.83 -1.82 2.18
C VAL A 111 -4.28 -2.78 1.09
N MET A 112 -3.33 -3.25 0.30
CA MET A 112 -3.60 -4.04 -0.89
C MET A 112 -2.76 -5.32 -0.90
N THR A 113 -3.34 -6.41 -1.42
CA THR A 113 -2.67 -7.71 -1.52
C THR A 113 -2.93 -8.33 -2.87
N LYS A 114 -1.88 -8.90 -3.47
CA LYS A 114 -1.96 -9.84 -4.57
C LYS A 114 -1.62 -11.21 -4.01
N TRP A 115 -2.58 -12.13 -4.00
CA TRP A 115 -2.45 -13.39 -3.27
C TRP A 115 -1.55 -14.42 -3.95
N GLU A 116 -1.45 -14.34 -5.28
CA GLU A 116 -0.61 -15.22 -6.09
C GLU A 116 0.09 -14.37 -7.16
N THR A 117 1.38 -14.65 -7.38
CA THR A 117 2.18 -14.02 -8.43
C THR A 117 2.36 -14.96 -9.63
N PRO A 118 2.44 -14.43 -10.87
CA PRO A 118 2.60 -15.24 -12.08
C PRO A 118 3.91 -16.03 -12.13
#